data_AF-A0A437PMV9-F1
#
_entry.id   AF-A0A437PMV9-F1
#
_cell.length_a   1.000
_cell.length_b   1.000
_cell.length_c   1.000
_cell.angle_alpha   90.00
_cell.angle_beta   90.00
_cell.angle_gamma   90.00
#
_symmetry.space_group_name_H-M   'P 1'
#
loop_
_entity.id
_entity.type
_entity.pdbx_description
1 polymer ?
#
loop_
_entity_poly.entity_id
_entity_poly.type
_entity_poly.pdbx_seq_one_letter_code
_entity_poly.pdbx_strand_id
1 'polypeptide(L)' 'MKKSSQFSDFDFTSREIEILRLAKNAYSCKEIADLLFISELTVRKHRQNILLKIGCTGKKEFRKFLREIILPPP' A
#
# COMPACT_ATOMS: atom_id res chain seq x y z
N MET A 1 15.12 7.62 -17.04
CA MET A 1 15.56 6.69 -15.97
C MET A 1 14.47 6.66 -14.91
N LYS A 2 13.65 5.60 -14.85
CA LYS A 2 12.57 5.48 -13.84
C LYS A 2 13.20 4.88 -12.58
N LYS A 3 13.38 5.67 -11.52
CA LYS A 3 13.77 5.16 -10.20
C LYS A 3 12.64 4.23 -9.72
N SER A 4 12.88 2.93 -9.67
CA SER A 4 12.07 2.00 -8.90
C SER A 4 12.32 2.28 -7.42
N SER A 5 11.30 2.73 -6.70
CA SER A 5 11.41 2.92 -5.24
C SER A 5 11.41 1.55 -4.56
N GLN A 6 12.44 1.27 -3.77
CA GLN A 6 12.46 0.05 -2.96
C GLN A 6 11.59 0.25 -1.72
N PHE A 7 11.01 -0.85 -1.18
CA PHE A 7 10.28 -0.76 0.08
C PHE A 7 11.15 -0.24 1.23
N SER A 8 12.46 -0.52 1.19
CA SER A 8 13.46 -0.07 2.17
C SER A 8 13.65 1.45 2.20
N ASP A 9 13.18 2.16 1.17
CA ASP A 9 13.16 3.62 1.14
C ASP A 9 12.12 4.21 2.12
N PHE A 10 11.21 3.38 2.64
CA PHE A 10 10.10 3.80 3.49
C PHE A 10 9.98 2.93 4.74
N ASP A 11 9.65 3.55 5.87
CA ASP A 11 9.41 2.85 7.13
C ASP A 11 7.98 2.30 7.20
N PHE A 12 7.66 1.31 6.37
CA PHE A 12 6.35 0.65 6.39
C PHE A 12 6.27 -0.39 7.51
N THR A 13 5.13 -0.40 8.20
CA THR A 13 4.78 -1.47 9.13
C THR A 13 4.46 -2.75 8.38
N SER A 14 4.56 -3.91 9.05
CA SER A 14 4.19 -5.21 8.47
C SER A 14 2.76 -5.21 7.91
N ARG A 15 1.82 -4.55 8.60
CA ARG A 15 0.43 -4.46 8.15
C ARG A 15 0.26 -3.59 6.91
N GLU A 16 1.04 -2.53 6.78
CA GLU A 16 1.03 -1.70 5.57
C GLU A 16 1.65 -2.45 4.38
N ILE A 17 2.66 -3.28 4.61
CA ILE A 17 3.25 -4.16 3.58
C ILE A 17 2.20 -5.18 3.10
N GLU A 18 1.46 -5.82 4.00
CA GLU A 18 0.35 -6.73 3.62
C GLU A 18 -0.70 -6.01 2.75
N ILE A 19 -1.10 -4.80 3.16
CA ILE A 19 -2.07 -4.01 2.40
C ILE A 19 -1.52 -3.60 1.04
N LEU A 20 -0.23 -3.24 0.94
CA LEU A 20 0.44 -2.96 -0.33
C LEU A 20 0.46 -4.19 -1.24
N ARG A 21 0.74 -5.39 -0.70
CA ARG A 21 0.71 -6.66 -1.45
C ARG A 21 -0.67 -6.91 -2.04
N LEU A 22 -1.72 -6.84 -1.22
CA LEU A 22 -3.08 -7.07 -1.68
C LEU A 22 -3.56 -5.97 -2.65
N ALA A 23 -3.23 -4.70 -2.39
CA ALA A 23 -3.56 -3.61 -3.30
C ALA A 23 -2.84 -3.75 -4.66
N LYS A 24 -1.62 -4.28 -4.68
CA LYS A 24 -0.88 -4.58 -5.92
C LYS A 24 -1.53 -5.71 -6.72
N ASN A 25 -2.18 -6.65 -6.05
CA ASN A 25 -3.03 -7.69 -6.64
C ASN A 25 -4.44 -7.19 -7.04
N ALA A 26 -4.66 -5.87 -7.06
CA ALA A 26 -5.91 -5.22 -7.45
C ALA A 26 -7.13 -5.47 -6.54
N TYR A 27 -6.93 -5.98 -5.31
CA TYR A 27 -8.02 -6.07 -4.34
C TYR A 27 -8.51 -4.67 -3.89
N SER A 28 -9.82 -4.53 -3.77
CA SER A 28 -10.50 -3.35 -3.22
C SER A 28 -10.31 -3.24 -1.70
N CYS A 29 -10.59 -2.07 -1.11
CA CYS A 29 -10.52 -1.92 0.35
C CYS A 29 -11.42 -2.92 1.09
N LYS A 30 -12.57 -3.26 0.50
CA LYS A 30 -13.51 -4.21 1.05
C LYS A 30 -12.94 -5.64 1.03
N GLU A 31 -12.44 -6.08 -0.13
CA GLU A 31 -11.81 -7.41 -0.24
C GLU A 31 -10.57 -7.53 0.66
N ILE A 32 -9.76 -6.48 0.76
CA ILE A 32 -8.61 -6.45 1.68
C ILE A 32 -9.07 -6.56 3.13
N ALA A 33 -10.15 -5.86 3.50
CA ALA A 33 -10.73 -5.92 4.83
C ALA A 33 -11.20 -7.34 5.17
N ASP A 34 -11.88 -7.98 4.24
CA ASP A 34 -12.37 -9.37 4.38
C ASP A 34 -11.19 -10.35 4.50
N LEU A 35 -10.17 -10.25 3.64
CA LEU A 35 -8.99 -11.12 3.65
C LEU A 35 -8.14 -10.97 4.93
N LEU A 36 -8.10 -9.75 5.48
CA LEU A 36 -7.28 -9.41 6.63
C LEU A 36 -8.06 -9.41 7.96
N PHE A 37 -9.35 -9.77 7.92
CA PHE A 37 -10.27 -9.80 9.07
C PHE A 37 -10.29 -8.48 9.89
N ILE A 38 -10.32 -7.34 9.19
CA ILE A 38 -10.38 -5.99 9.79
C ILE A 38 -11.44 -5.13 9.11
N SER A 39 -11.75 -3.96 9.67
CA SER A 39 -12.72 -3.05 9.03
C SER A 39 -12.17 -2.40 7.75
N GLU A 40 -13.05 -2.13 6.79
CA GLU A 40 -12.72 -1.34 5.59
C GLU A 40 -12.15 0.04 5.95
N LEU A 41 -12.66 0.64 7.04
CA LEU A 41 -12.16 1.91 7.56
C LEU A 41 -10.69 1.80 8.00
N THR A 42 -10.32 0.69 8.66
CA THR A 42 -8.94 0.40 9.06
C THR A 42 -8.03 0.28 7.85
N VAL A 43 -8.47 -0.42 6.79
CA VAL A 43 -7.72 -0.51 5.52
C VAL A 43 -7.52 0.87 4.89
N ARG A 44 -8.57 1.70 4.86
CA ARG A 44 -8.49 3.08 4.36
C ARG A 44 -7.50 3.92 5.18
N LYS A 45 -7.47 3.74 6.50
CA LYS A 45 -6.53 4.44 7.39
C LYS A 45 -5.08 4.01 7.11
N HIS A 46 -4.81 2.71 6.95
CA HIS A 46 -3.48 2.25 6.57
C HIS A 46 -3.04 2.79 5.21
N ARG A 47 -3.93 2.81 4.20
CA ARG A 47 -3.63 3.43 2.89
C ARG A 47 -3.31 4.92 3.01
N GLN A 48 -4.00 5.63 3.90
CA GLN A 48 -3.69 7.03 4.18
C GLN A 48 -2.31 7.18 4.83
N ASN A 49 -1.97 6.33 5.80
CA ASN A 49 -0.65 6.36 6.45
C ASN A 49 0.47 6.04 5.45
N ILE A 50 0.27 5.06 4.56
CA ILE A 50 1.20 4.76 3.46
C ILE A 50 1.40 5.99 2.57
N LEU A 51 0.31 6.64 2.15
CA LEU A 51 0.38 7.87 1.34
C LEU A 51 1.19 8.97 2.03
N LEU A 52 0.99 9.17 3.34
CA LEU A 52 1.77 10.12 4.13
C LEU A 52 3.26 9.75 4.17
N LYS A 53 3.59 8.47 4.37
CA LYS A 53 4.98 7.98 4.40
C LYS A 53 5.71 8.18 3.06
N ILE A 54 4.99 8.10 1.94
CA ILE A 54 5.57 8.33 0.61
C ILE A 54 5.49 9.78 0.15
N GLY A 55 5.00 10.69 0.99
CA GLY A 55 4.85 12.11 0.66
C GLY A 55 3.86 12.39 -0.47
N CYS A 56 2.89 11.51 -0.69
CA CYS A 56 1.90 11.64 -1.76
C CYS A 56 0.48 11.80 -1.20
N THR A 57 -0.39 12.46 -1.94
CA THR A 57 -1.79 12.60 -1.57
C THR A 57 -2.69 12.16 -2.72
N GLY A 58 -3.57 11.20 -2.46
CA GLY A 58 -4.64 10.86 -3.39
C GLY A 58 -4.54 9.47 -4.02
N LYS A 59 -5.63 9.12 -4.74
CA LYS A 59 -5.82 7.78 -5.31
C LYS A 59 -4.95 7.55 -6.55
N LYS A 60 -4.65 8.59 -7.34
CA LYS A 60 -3.88 8.46 -8.59
C LYS A 60 -2.41 8.17 -8.27
N GLU A 61 -1.89 8.89 -7.29
CA GLU A 61 -0.56 8.80 -6.72
C GLU A 61 -0.35 7.43 -6.09
N PHE A 62 -1.31 6.95 -5.29
CA PHE A 62 -1.27 5.60 -4.73
C PHE A 62 -1.16 4.53 -5.83
N ARG A 63 -1.96 4.63 -6.89
CA ARG A 63 -1.89 3.69 -8.03
C ARG A 63 -0.57 3.77 -8.79
N LYS A 64 -0.01 4.98 -8.94
CA LYS A 64 1.31 5.15 -9.55
C LYS A 64 2.38 4.46 -8.69
N PHE A 65 2.35 4.70 -7.39
CA PHE A 65 3.26 4.10 -6.43
C PHE A 65 3.20 2.56 -6.44
N LEU A 66 2.01 1.97 -6.44
CA LEU A 66 1.84 0.51 -6.49
C LEU A 66 2.52 -0.15 -7.71
N ARG A 67 2.63 0.57 -8.84
CA ARG A 67 3.34 0.09 -10.04
C ARG A 67 4.86 0.20 -9.93
N GLU A 68 5.34 1.14 -9.15
CA GLU A 68 6.78 1.47 -9.03
C GLU A 68 7.43 0.74 -7.85
N ILE A 69 6.67 0.42 -6.80
CA ILE A 69 7.20 -0.23 -5.60
C ILE A 69 7.53 -1.71 -5.83
N ILE A 70 8.72 -2.09 -5.35
CA ILE A 70 9.18 -3.47 -5.22
C ILE A 70 9.03 -3.88 -3.75
N LEU A 71 8.15 -4.85 -3.50
CA LEU A 71 7.88 -5.37 -2.16
C LEU A 71 8.79 -6.57 -1.86
N PRO A 72 9.13 -6.82 -0.58
CA PRO A 72 9.88 -8.00 -0.20
C PRO A 72 9.03 -9.26 -0.42
N PRO A 73 9.66 -10.42 -0.69
CA PRO A 73 8.96 -11.69 -0.81
C PRO A 73 8.12 -11.99 0.44
N PRO A 74 7.00 -12.72 0.28
CA PRO A 74 6.03 -13.01 1.33
C PRO A 74 6.66 -13.36 2.67
#